data_AF-A0A1F8BIR9-F1
#
_entry.id   AF-A0A1F8BIR9-F1
#
_cell.length_a   1.000
_cell.length_b   1.000
_cell.length_c   1.000
_cell.angle_alpha   90.00
_cell.angle_beta   90.00
_cell.angle_gamma   90.00
#
_symmetry.space_group_name_H-M   'P 1'
#
loop_
_entity.id
_entity.type
_entity.pdbx_description
1 polymer ?
#
loop_
_entity_poly.entity_id
_entity_poly.type
_entity_poly.pdbx_seq_one_letter_code
_entity_poly.pdbx_strand_id
1 'polypeptide(L)'
;MRKTVYILCAAIILVALSLFNLSLYVTKGKPERSKKVLGTETAVYREIYYWKGLLEANPQYLEGWLELAKIEYSIGNYEEAKNAISKASEINPNSEELKKVRKLINF
;
A
#
# COMPACT_ATOMS: atom_id res chain seq x y z
N MET A 1 -16.81 1.35 -49.04
CA MET A 1 -15.47 0.82 -48.72
C MET A 1 -14.71 1.74 -47.77
N ARG A 2 -14.43 3.03 -48.09
CA ARG A 2 -13.69 3.93 -47.19
C ARG A 2 -14.37 4.17 -45.83
N LYS A 3 -15.69 4.41 -45.79
CA LYS A 3 -16.44 4.64 -44.55
C LYS A 3 -16.41 3.45 -43.58
N THR A 4 -16.53 2.23 -44.09
CA THR A 4 -16.45 1.00 -43.28
C THR A 4 -15.06 0.79 -42.69
N VAL A 5 -14.00 1.17 -43.41
CA VAL A 5 -12.62 1.15 -42.91
C VAL A 5 -12.44 2.15 -41.76
N TYR A 6 -12.95 3.37 -41.88
CA TYR A 6 -12.88 4.36 -40.79
C TYR A 6 -13.62 3.92 -39.53
N ILE A 7 -14.78 3.28 -39.68
CA ILE A 7 -15.58 2.76 -38.56
C ILE A 7 -14.81 1.64 -37.83
N LEU A 8 -14.16 0.73 -38.58
CA LEU A 8 -13.33 -0.33 -38.01
C LEU A 8 -12.11 0.25 -37.27
N CYS A 9 -11.41 1.21 -37.86
CA CYS A 9 -10.30 1.88 -37.19
C CYS A 9 -10.73 2.58 -35.89
N ALA A 10 -11.86 3.29 -35.90
CA ALA A 10 -12.40 3.94 -34.71
C ALA A 10 -12.77 2.92 -33.63
N ALA A 11 -13.37 1.78 -33.99
CA ALA A 11 -13.68 0.71 -33.06
C ALA A 11 -12.43 0.12 -32.41
N ILE A 12 -11.37 -0.12 -33.20
CA ILE A 12 -10.08 -0.62 -32.71
C ILE A 12 -9.45 0.37 -31.72
N ILE A 13 -9.49 1.67 -32.02
CA ILE A 13 -8.98 2.72 -31.13
C ILE A 13 -9.74 2.74 -29.80
N LEU A 14 -11.07 2.64 -29.83
CA LEU A 14 -11.88 2.61 -28.61
C LEU A 14 -11.60 1.38 -27.75
N VAL A 15 -11.42 0.22 -28.36
CA VAL A 15 -11.04 -1.01 -27.67
C VAL A 15 -9.63 -0.90 -27.09
N ALA A 16 -8.68 -0.32 -27.82
CA ALA A 16 -7.33 -0.10 -27.31
C ALA A 16 -7.31 0.86 -26.12
N LEU A 17 -8.08 1.95 -26.18
CA LEU A 17 -8.23 2.90 -25.08
C LEU A 17 -8.90 2.28 -23.85
N SER A 18 -9.92 1.44 -24.04
CA SER A 18 -10.60 0.76 -22.93
C SER A 18 -9.69 -0.27 -22.27
N LEU A 19 -8.92 -1.03 -23.05
CA LEU A 19 -7.91 -1.96 -22.54
C LEU A 19 -6.76 -1.24 -21.84
N PHE A 20 -6.32 -0.10 -22.36
CA PHE A 20 -5.29 0.71 -21.71
C PHE A 20 -5.79 1.29 -20.38
N ASN A 21 -7.03 1.81 -20.35
CA ASN A 21 -7.66 2.31 -19.14
C ASN A 21 -7.89 1.19 -18.11
N LEU A 22 -8.30 0.00 -18.56
CA LEU A 22 -8.43 -1.19 -17.72
C LEU A 22 -7.07 -1.66 -17.20
N SER A 23 -6.03 -1.63 -18.03
CA SER A 23 -4.66 -1.93 -17.63
C SER A 23 -4.17 -0.96 -16.56
N LEU A 24 -4.40 0.35 -16.74
CA LEU A 24 -4.12 1.36 -15.72
C LEU A 24 -4.88 1.08 -14.41
N TYR A 25 -6.17 0.70 -14.50
CA TYR A 25 -6.98 0.40 -13.33
C TYR A 25 -6.53 -0.85 -12.56
N VAL A 26 -6.09 -1.87 -13.28
CA VAL A 26 -5.62 -3.14 -12.71
C VAL A 26 -4.17 -3.01 -12.20
N THR A 27 -3.29 -2.36 -12.94
CA THR A 27 -1.89 -2.14 -12.55
C THR A 27 -1.76 -1.14 -11.40
N LYS A 28 -2.66 -0.16 -11.29
CA LYS A 28 -2.76 0.72 -10.12
C LYS A 28 -3.43 0.08 -8.90
N GLY A 29 -3.65 -1.25 -8.87
CA GLY A 29 -3.97 -2.04 -7.66
C GLY A 29 -4.85 -1.32 -6.63
N LYS A 30 -6.17 -1.42 -6.75
CA LYS A 30 -7.14 -0.81 -5.82
C LYS A 30 -6.88 -1.14 -4.33
N PRO A 31 -7.34 -0.33 -3.35
CA PRO A 31 -8.21 0.85 -3.49
C PRO A 31 -7.71 2.08 -2.69
N GLU A 32 -8.16 3.29 -3.05
CA GLU A 32 -8.31 4.35 -2.05
C GLU A 32 -9.50 3.94 -1.16
N ARG A 33 -9.22 3.12 -0.14
CA ARG A 33 -10.18 2.61 0.85
C ARG A 33 -9.97 3.28 2.20
N SER A 34 -9.71 4.57 2.19
CA SER A 34 -9.88 5.40 3.37
C SER A 34 -11.14 6.22 3.17
N LYS A 35 -12.26 5.73 3.73
CA LYS A 35 -13.31 6.65 4.19
C LYS A 35 -12.69 7.49 5.30
N LYS A 36 -12.01 8.60 4.96
CA LYS A 36 -11.57 9.60 5.94
C LYS A 36 -11.09 10.85 5.20
N VAL A 37 -11.83 11.93 5.41
CA VAL A 37 -11.74 13.27 4.80
C VAL A 37 -10.31 13.66 4.41
N LEU A 38 -10.10 14.17 3.19
CA LEU A 38 -8.83 14.53 2.53
C LEU A 38 -7.66 14.99 3.45
N GLY A 39 -7.93 15.70 4.54
CA GLY A 39 -6.91 16.10 5.53
C GLY A 39 -6.28 14.96 6.33
N THR A 40 -7.02 13.88 6.64
CA THR A 40 -6.49 12.77 7.45
C THR A 40 -5.52 11.87 6.68
N GLU A 41 -5.70 11.71 5.38
CA GLU A 41 -4.79 10.92 4.54
C GLU A 41 -3.40 11.56 4.50
N THR A 42 -3.34 12.88 4.31
CA THR A 42 -2.05 13.61 4.28
C THR A 42 -1.27 13.49 5.59
N ALA A 43 -1.96 13.43 6.73
CA ALA A 43 -1.33 13.28 8.04
C ALA A 43 -0.78 11.86 8.25
N VAL A 44 -1.54 10.83 7.86
CA VAL A 44 -1.10 9.43 8.02
C VAL A 44 0.09 9.11 7.12
N TYR A 45 0.09 9.58 5.86
CA TYR A 45 1.25 9.39 4.99
C TYR A 45 2.49 10.12 5.50
N ARG A 46 2.34 11.33 6.05
CA ARG A 46 3.45 12.05 6.70
C ARG A 46 4.05 11.23 7.85
N GLU A 47 3.20 10.62 8.67
CA GLU A 47 3.62 9.77 9.77
C GLU A 47 4.39 8.53 9.27
N ILE A 48 3.90 7.87 8.23
CA ILE A 48 4.59 6.74 7.59
C ILE A 48 5.97 7.15 7.07
N TYR A 49 6.08 8.31 6.40
CA TYR A 49 7.37 8.81 5.91
C TYR A 49 8.34 9.14 7.04
N TYR A 50 7.83 9.72 8.14
CA TYR A 50 8.63 9.98 9.33
C TYR A 50 9.21 8.69 9.90
N TRP A 51 8.37 7.66 10.10
CA TRP A 51 8.83 6.37 10.60
C TRP A 51 9.82 5.69 9.66
N LYS A 52 9.57 5.70 8.35
CA LYS A 52 10.51 5.13 7.37
C LYS A 52 11.88 5.80 7.42
N GLY A 53 11.94 7.13 7.43
CA GLY A 53 13.21 7.85 7.55
C GLY A 53 13.92 7.61 8.89
N LEU A 54 13.17 7.53 10.00
CA LEU A 54 13.73 7.22 11.31
C LEU A 54 14.32 5.80 11.36
N LEU A 55 13.64 4.83 10.73
CA LEU A 55 14.06 3.44 10.66
C LEU A 55 15.19 3.20 9.64
N GLU A 56 15.30 4.02 8.60
CA GLU A 56 16.48 4.06 7.73
C GLU A 56 17.73 4.48 8.51
N ALA A 57 17.60 5.48 9.38
CA ALA A 57 18.70 5.91 10.26
C ALA A 57 18.95 4.93 11.42
N ASN A 58 17.89 4.28 11.93
CA ASN A 58 17.92 3.39 13.09
C ASN A 58 17.22 2.05 12.80
N PRO A 59 17.81 1.18 11.97
CA PRO A 59 17.15 -0.05 11.52
C PRO A 59 16.91 -1.08 12.62
N GLN A 60 17.60 -0.96 13.75
CA GLN A 60 17.43 -1.85 14.92
C GLN A 60 16.35 -1.36 15.89
N TYR A 61 15.61 -0.29 15.56
CA TYR A 61 14.59 0.24 16.45
C TYR A 61 13.28 -0.58 16.36
N LEU A 62 13.15 -1.56 17.26
CA LEU A 62 12.05 -2.52 17.29
C LEU A 62 10.68 -1.83 17.38
N GLU A 63 10.51 -0.91 18.32
CA GLU A 63 9.24 -0.25 18.58
C GLU A 63 8.79 0.56 17.35
N GLY A 64 9.71 1.21 16.64
CA GLY A 64 9.39 1.94 15.41
C GLY A 64 8.88 1.02 14.30
N TRP A 65 9.46 -0.17 14.13
CA TRP A 65 8.93 -1.16 13.18
C TRP A 65 7.53 -1.65 13.57
N LEU A 66 7.26 -1.81 14.87
CA LEU A 66 5.94 -2.20 15.36
C LEU A 66 4.90 -1.09 15.17
N GLU A 67 5.25 0.17 15.39
CA GLU A 67 4.37 1.31 15.13
C GLU A 67 4.09 1.46 13.63
N LEU A 68 5.12 1.34 12.78
CA LEU A 68 4.93 1.36 11.33
C LEU A 68 3.98 0.24 10.88
N ALA A 69 4.11 -0.97 11.43
CA ALA A 69 3.22 -2.08 11.12
C ALA A 69 1.76 -1.79 11.51
N LYS A 70 1.52 -1.21 12.69
CA LYS A 70 0.17 -0.84 13.14
C LYS A 70 -0.46 0.23 12.22
N ILE A 71 0.32 1.24 11.85
CA ILE A 71 -0.14 2.33 10.98
C ILE A 71 -0.48 1.80 9.59
N GLU A 72 0.43 1.05 8.95
CA GLU A 72 0.22 0.44 7.63
C GLU A 72 -0.99 -0.51 7.65
N TYR A 73 -1.17 -1.30 8.71
CA TYR A 73 -2.36 -2.14 8.89
C TYR A 73 -3.66 -1.32 8.99
N SER A 74 -3.64 -0.23 9.75
CA SER A 74 -4.82 0.62 9.97
C SER A 74 -5.35 1.28 8.69
N ILE A 75 -4.47 1.50 7.71
CA ILE A 75 -4.83 2.04 6.39
C ILE A 75 -5.07 0.96 5.33
N GLY A 76 -4.90 -0.31 5.68
CA GLY A 76 -5.15 -1.45 4.81
C GLY A 76 -3.95 -1.89 3.95
N ASN A 77 -2.76 -1.34 4.20
CA ASN A 77 -1.50 -1.74 3.56
C ASN A 77 -0.93 -2.99 4.25
N TYR A 78 -1.61 -4.12 4.07
CA TYR A 78 -1.30 -5.35 4.79
C TYR A 78 0.08 -5.94 4.45
N GLU A 79 0.57 -5.77 3.22
CA GLU A 79 1.88 -6.29 2.82
C GLU A 79 3.03 -5.49 3.44
N GLU A 80 2.90 -4.17 3.47
CA GLU A 80 3.84 -3.27 4.16
C GLU A 80 3.83 -3.53 5.67
N ALA A 81 2.66 -3.77 6.26
CA ALA A 81 2.54 -4.15 7.65
C ALA A 81 3.26 -5.47 7.97
N LYS A 82 3.13 -6.49 7.10
CA LYS A 82 3.87 -7.77 7.22
C LYS A 82 5.37 -7.55 7.13
N ASN A 83 5.83 -6.74 6.18
CA ASN A 83 7.25 -6.45 6.02
C ASN A 83 7.83 -5.79 7.28
N ALA A 84 7.11 -4.81 7.84
CA ALA A 84 7.51 -4.16 9.10
C ALA A 84 7.53 -5.14 10.28
N ILE A 85 6.57 -6.07 10.39
CA ILE A 85 6.58 -7.15 11.39
C ILE A 85 7.76 -8.11 11.17
N SER A 86 8.09 -8.43 9.91
CA SER A 86 9.25 -9.26 9.58
C SER A 86 10.54 -8.61 10.07
N LYS A 87 10.71 -7.31 9.79
CA LYS A 87 11.85 -6.52 10.29
C LYS A 87 11.92 -6.50 11.81
N ALA A 88 10.79 -6.27 12.49
CA ALA A 88 10.72 -6.35 13.94
C ALA A 88 11.11 -7.75 14.47
N SER A 89 10.71 -8.82 13.77
CA SER A 89 11.04 -10.19 14.13
C SER A 89 12.51 -10.55 13.88
N GLU A 90 13.17 -9.92 12.92
CA GLU A 90 14.63 -10.03 12.69
C GLU A 90 15.42 -9.43 13.86
N ILE A 91 14.91 -8.35 14.47
CA ILE A 91 15.58 -7.64 15.58
C ILE A 91 15.38 -8.38 16.89
N ASN A 92 14.13 -8.68 17.26
CA ASN A 92 13.82 -9.41 18.48
C ASN A 92 12.60 -10.32 18.30
N PRO A 93 12.81 -11.60 17.94
CA PRO A 93 11.72 -12.55 17.72
C PRO A 93 10.96 -12.91 19.00
N ASN A 94 11.56 -12.71 20.18
CA ASN A 94 10.97 -13.07 21.47
C ASN A 94 10.27 -11.90 22.16
N SER A 95 10.19 -10.74 21.52
CA SER A 95 9.49 -9.57 22.08
C SER A 95 8.01 -9.87 22.34
N GLU A 96 7.58 -9.61 23.58
CA GLU A 96 6.16 -9.70 23.96
C GLU A 96 5.31 -8.68 23.19
N GLU A 97 5.87 -7.50 22.89
CA GLU A 97 5.25 -6.46 22.06
C GLU A 97 4.96 -7.00 20.65
N LEU A 98 5.95 -7.64 20.02
CA LEU A 98 5.83 -8.24 18.69
C LEU A 98 4.73 -9.32 18.67
N LYS A 99 4.68 -10.18 19.69
CA LYS A 99 3.65 -11.22 19.80
C LYS A 99 2.24 -10.61 19.93
N LYS A 100 2.09 -9.53 20.70
CA LYS A 100 0.83 -8.79 20.82
C LYS A 100 0.42 -8.20 19.49
N VAL A 101 1.31 -7.49 18.82
CA VAL A 101 1.05 -6.84 17.52
C VAL A 101 0.69 -7.87 16.45
N ARG A 102 1.41 -9.00 16.39
CA ARG A 102 1.08 -10.10 15.47
C ARG A 102 -0.34 -10.64 15.69
N LYS A 103 -0.73 -10.85 16.95
CA LYS A 103 -2.10 -11.25 17.31
C LYS A 103 -3.15 -10.21 16.94
N LEU A 104 -2.86 -8.92 17.17
CA LEU A 104 -3.78 -7.82 16.83
C LEU A 104 -4.02 -7.71 15.32
N ILE A 105 -3.01 -8.04 14.52
CA ILE A 105 -2.99 -7.85 13.08
C ILE A 105 -3.45 -9.14 12.34
N ASN A 106 -3.85 -10.20 13.08
CA ASN A 106 -4.31 -11.50 12.54
C ASN A 106 -3.29 -12.16 11.59
N PHE A 107 -2.02 -12.20 12.00
CA PHE A 107 -0.96 -12.94 11.30
C PHE A 107 -0.47 -14.16 12.09
#